data_AF-A0ABD5ZLD7-F1
#
_entry.id   AF-A0ABD5ZLD7-F1
#
_cell.length_a   1.000
_cell.length_b   1.000
_cell.length_c   1.000
_cell.angle_alpha   90.00
_cell.angle_beta   90.00
_cell.angle_gamma   90.00
#
_symmetry.space_group_name_H-M   'P 1'
#
loop_
_entity.id
_entity.type
_entity.pdbx_description
1 polymer ?
#
loop_
_entity_poly.entity_id
_entity_poly.type
_entity_poly.pdbx_seq_one_letter_code
_entity_poly.pdbx_strand_id
1 'polypeptide(L)'
;MGGDDARDPVAEGLPDEDLYDVADWERRGTLDRAASGIYTAIRRGGTGLLVLVAALLLVAQVGVIGYAITTQPSLGVLTLFSVVPAFLLVGFVWYHDATMREPWLPLAVTFLLAVLFASFAALANSALRPVVGGLVPVFGLFAYFYLVVAPVEEFVKWLAVRVYAFEGAGFDAVVDGAVYGAVAGLGFATVENALYITQGALEAGALAGAQPFTSAAVGTSVSRAFVGPGHVIYSAFAGYYLGLAKFNREDAGPIVVKGLLVAALIHATYNSLVNVVPGLLGSALPGVPGFLLLFAFILVYDGVFGYLLYRKLSRYRSHYRRATGEAAGAD
;
A
#
# COMPACT_ATOMS: atom_id res chain seq x y z
N MET A 1 33.59 -0.92 5.55
CA MET A 1 33.99 -0.61 4.17
C MET A 1 33.03 -1.28 3.19
N GLY A 2 31.76 -0.89 3.19
CA GLY A 2 30.78 -1.43 2.25
C GLY A 2 29.55 -0.53 2.26
N GLY A 3 29.14 0.00 1.12
CA GLY A 3 27.96 0.85 1.07
C GLY A 3 27.75 1.69 -0.20
N ASP A 4 28.79 1.93 -1.01
CA ASP A 4 28.64 2.81 -2.19
C ASP A 4 28.51 2.09 -3.54
N ASP A 5 28.93 0.83 -3.66
CA ASP A 5 28.96 0.10 -4.94
C ASP A 5 28.08 -1.16 -5.00
N ALA A 6 27.19 -1.38 -4.02
CA ALA A 6 26.33 -2.56 -4.03
C ALA A 6 25.35 -2.50 -5.22
N ARG A 7 25.56 -3.36 -6.22
CA ARG A 7 24.66 -3.53 -7.36
C ARG A 7 23.70 -4.67 -7.09
N ASP A 8 22.58 -4.65 -7.80
CA ASP A 8 21.61 -5.75 -7.71
C ASP A 8 22.24 -7.05 -8.28
N PRO A 9 22.02 -8.22 -7.65
CA PRO A 9 22.61 -9.49 -8.11
C PRO A 9 22.31 -9.82 -9.58
N VAL A 10 21.16 -9.40 -10.10
CA VAL A 10 20.82 -9.58 -11.52
C VAL A 10 21.66 -8.68 -12.41
N ALA A 11 21.84 -7.42 -12.04
CA ALA A 11 22.66 -6.46 -12.78
C ALA A 11 24.15 -6.84 -12.73
N GLU A 12 24.62 -7.42 -11.62
CA GLU A 12 25.99 -7.94 -11.50
C GLU A 12 26.24 -9.17 -12.37
N GLY A 13 25.30 -10.12 -12.41
CA GLY A 13 25.49 -11.38 -13.13
C GLY A 13 25.15 -11.32 -14.62
N LEU A 14 24.43 -10.29 -15.10
CA LEU A 14 24.00 -10.15 -16.50
C LEU A 14 24.30 -8.74 -17.06
N PRO A 15 25.56 -8.27 -17.05
CA PRO A 15 25.90 -6.87 -17.37
C PRO A 15 25.64 -6.45 -18.83
N ASP A 16 25.55 -7.42 -19.75
CA ASP A 16 25.35 -7.17 -21.18
C ASP A 16 23.87 -7.29 -21.61
N GLU A 17 22.95 -7.59 -20.69
CA GLU A 17 21.52 -7.74 -21.01
C GLU A 17 20.72 -6.44 -20.79
N ASP A 18 19.64 -6.27 -21.57
CA ASP A 18 18.68 -5.20 -21.33
C ASP A 18 17.78 -5.54 -20.13
N LEU A 19 18.21 -5.09 -18.95
CA LEU A 19 17.54 -5.30 -17.66
C LEU A 19 16.54 -4.19 -17.32
N TYR A 20 16.11 -3.40 -18.31
CA TYR A 20 15.16 -2.31 -18.12
C TYR A 20 13.88 -2.76 -17.40
N ASP A 21 13.55 -2.05 -16.32
CA ASP A 21 12.39 -2.27 -15.44
C ASP A 21 12.45 -3.63 -14.69
N VAL A 22 13.60 -4.32 -14.74
CA VAL A 22 13.92 -5.55 -14.02
C VAL A 22 14.91 -5.24 -12.90
N ALA A 23 16.15 -4.89 -13.24
CA ALA A 23 17.24 -4.56 -12.32
C ALA A 23 17.88 -3.20 -12.63
N ASP A 24 17.77 -2.75 -13.88
CA ASP A 24 18.21 -1.43 -14.32
C ASP A 24 17.02 -0.55 -14.70
N TRP A 25 17.25 0.76 -14.71
CA TRP A 25 16.27 1.73 -15.14
C TRP A 25 16.87 2.77 -16.08
N GLU A 26 16.12 3.06 -17.14
CA GLU A 26 16.41 4.16 -18.07
C GLU A 26 15.10 4.85 -18.43
N ARG A 27 15.18 6.14 -18.74
CA ARG A 27 14.01 6.94 -19.11
C ARG A 27 13.55 6.64 -20.55
N ARG A 28 12.81 5.54 -20.75
CA ARG A 28 12.35 5.10 -22.09
C ARG A 28 10.86 5.39 -22.37
N GLY A 29 9.97 5.15 -21.40
CA GLY A 29 8.52 5.19 -21.57
C GLY A 29 7.86 6.55 -21.32
N THR A 30 6.55 6.65 -21.61
CA THR A 30 5.71 7.82 -21.27
C THR A 30 5.60 7.99 -19.75
N LEU A 31 5.41 6.89 -19.03
CA LEU A 31 5.32 6.87 -17.57
C LEU A 31 6.64 7.31 -16.93
N ASP A 32 7.79 6.88 -17.45
CA ASP A 32 9.11 7.32 -16.98
C ASP A 32 9.29 8.82 -17.19
N ARG A 33 8.88 9.33 -18.36
CA ARG A 33 8.93 10.77 -18.64
C ARG A 33 8.05 11.58 -17.69
N ALA A 34 6.85 11.10 -17.40
CA ALA A 34 5.94 11.73 -16.44
C ALA A 34 6.53 11.71 -15.02
N ALA A 35 7.04 10.57 -14.58
CA ALA A 35 7.65 10.41 -13.26
C ALA A 35 8.87 11.31 -13.07
N SER A 36 9.79 11.39 -14.04
CA SER A 36 10.93 12.32 -14.00
C SER A 36 10.47 13.78 -13.95
N GLY A 37 9.40 14.13 -14.68
CA GLY A 37 8.83 15.47 -14.69
C GLY A 37 8.26 15.87 -13.33
N ILE A 38 7.46 14.98 -12.73
CA ILE A 38 6.89 15.16 -11.39
C ILE A 38 7.99 15.25 -10.34
N TYR A 39 8.98 14.36 -10.38
CA TYR A 39 10.13 14.41 -9.47
C TYR A 39 10.87 15.76 -9.57
N THR A 40 11.15 16.22 -10.80
CA THR A 40 11.81 17.50 -11.03
C THR A 40 10.96 18.67 -10.50
N ALA A 41 9.65 18.63 -10.68
CA ALA A 41 8.73 19.64 -10.15
C ALA A 41 8.74 19.67 -8.61
N ILE A 42 8.67 18.50 -7.96
CA ILE A 42 8.74 18.37 -6.49
C ILE A 42 10.07 18.94 -5.98
N ARG A 43 11.19 18.55 -6.60
CA ARG A 43 12.53 19.02 -6.20
C ARG A 43 12.67 20.54 -6.35
N ARG A 44 12.08 21.13 -7.39
CA ARG A 44 12.07 22.59 -7.62
C ARG A 44 11.10 23.32 -6.68
N GLY A 45 10.00 22.68 -6.29
CA GLY A 45 8.98 23.23 -5.39
C GLY A 45 9.41 23.39 -3.93
N GLY A 46 10.60 22.90 -3.58
CA GLY A 46 11.22 23.04 -2.26
C GLY A 46 10.68 22.03 -1.26
N THR A 47 11.56 21.14 -0.79
CA THR A 47 11.30 20.11 0.24
C THR A 47 10.65 20.69 1.51
N GLY A 48 10.82 21.98 1.77
CA GLY A 48 10.23 22.68 2.91
C GLY A 48 8.70 22.63 2.99
N LEU A 49 7.97 22.67 1.85
CA LEU A 49 6.51 22.54 1.88
C LEU A 49 6.07 21.14 2.29
N LEU A 50 6.74 20.10 1.78
CA LEU A 50 6.47 18.71 2.17
C LEU A 50 6.77 18.47 3.65
N VAL A 51 7.91 18.99 4.14
CA VAL A 51 8.29 18.92 5.56
C VAL A 51 7.27 19.65 6.42
N LEU A 52 6.81 20.83 6.00
CA LEU A 52 5.79 21.60 6.70
C LEU A 52 4.46 20.84 6.76
N VAL A 53 3.98 20.30 5.64
CA VAL A 53 2.75 19.49 5.60
C VAL A 53 2.87 18.27 6.51
N ALA A 54 4.00 17.55 6.46
CA ALA A 54 4.25 16.41 7.34
C ALA A 54 4.26 16.81 8.83
N ALA A 55 4.89 17.93 9.18
CA ALA A 55 4.91 18.46 10.55
C ALA A 55 3.51 18.87 11.01
N LEU A 56 2.72 19.52 10.15
CA LEU A 56 1.33 19.89 10.46
C LEU A 56 0.44 18.66 10.67
N LEU A 57 0.58 17.64 9.83
CA LEU A 57 -0.13 16.36 10.01
C LEU A 57 0.27 15.68 11.33
N LEU A 58 1.56 15.72 11.69
CA LEU A 58 2.04 15.17 12.97
C LEU A 58 1.44 15.90 14.17
N VAL A 59 1.46 17.24 14.17
CA VAL A 59 0.87 18.05 15.24
C VAL A 59 -0.64 17.81 15.35
N ALA A 60 -1.34 17.78 14.21
CA ALA A 60 -2.76 17.47 14.17
C ALA A 60 -3.06 16.06 14.71
N GLN A 61 -2.24 15.06 14.40
CA GLN A 61 -2.39 13.69 14.91
C GLN A 61 -2.24 13.64 16.44
N VAL A 62 -1.22 14.30 16.99
CA VAL A 62 -1.04 14.40 18.46
C VAL A 62 -2.22 15.11 19.11
N GLY A 63 -2.75 16.16 18.48
CA GLY A 63 -3.94 16.86 18.91
C GLY A 63 -5.20 15.97 18.93
N VAL A 64 -5.44 15.19 17.86
CA VAL A 64 -6.57 14.26 17.77
C VAL A 64 -6.46 13.17 18.84
N ILE A 65 -5.28 12.59 19.04
CA ILE A 65 -5.05 11.57 20.08
C ILE A 65 -5.30 12.17 21.48
N GLY A 66 -4.75 13.35 21.77
CA GLY A 66 -4.96 14.03 23.05
C GLY A 66 -6.43 14.38 23.30
N TYR A 67 -7.13 14.85 22.27
CA TYR A 67 -8.57 15.13 22.33
C TYR A 67 -9.40 13.85 22.54
N ALA A 68 -9.10 12.78 21.81
CA ALA A 68 -9.81 11.50 21.93
C ALA A 68 -9.67 10.89 23.33
N ILE A 69 -8.45 10.92 23.90
CA ILE A 69 -8.19 10.44 25.27
C ILE A 69 -8.98 11.24 26.32
N THR A 70 -9.10 12.55 26.13
CA THR A 70 -9.73 13.44 27.13
C THR A 70 -11.25 13.51 27.02
N THR A 71 -11.82 13.30 25.83
CA THR A 71 -13.27 13.46 25.60
C THR A 71 -14.02 12.15 25.46
N GLN A 72 -13.37 11.10 24.93
CA GLN A 72 -13.98 9.80 24.70
C GLN A 72 -12.99 8.68 25.08
N PRO A 73 -12.76 8.44 26.38
CA PRO A 73 -11.77 7.48 26.86
C PRO A 73 -11.95 6.07 26.27
N SER A 74 -13.20 5.68 25.98
CA SER A 74 -13.52 4.42 25.30
C SER A 74 -12.91 4.33 23.89
N LEU A 75 -12.95 5.41 23.09
CA LEU A 75 -12.32 5.44 21.76
C LEU A 75 -10.79 5.51 21.83
N GLY A 76 -10.24 6.19 22.84
CA GLY A 76 -8.79 6.18 23.11
C GLY A 76 -8.28 4.78 23.43
N VAL A 77 -9.02 4.03 24.23
CA VAL A 77 -8.75 2.62 24.56
C VAL A 77 -8.93 1.71 23.33
N LEU A 78 -9.97 1.90 22.52
CA LEU A 78 -10.18 1.17 21.26
C LEU A 78 -9.06 1.40 20.24
N THR A 79 -8.51 2.61 20.17
CA THR A 79 -7.35 2.95 19.31
C THR A 79 -6.06 2.31 19.83
N LEU A 80 -5.91 2.15 21.15
CA LEU A 80 -4.80 1.38 21.73
C LEU A 80 -4.96 -0.12 21.44
N PHE A 81 -6.21 -0.63 21.48
CA PHE A 81 -6.54 -2.01 21.13
C PHE A 81 -6.42 -2.33 19.63
N SER A 82 -6.56 -1.37 18.71
CA SER A 82 -6.36 -1.63 17.28
C SER A 82 -4.91 -1.96 16.93
N VAL A 83 -3.95 -1.58 17.78
CA VAL A 83 -2.54 -1.95 17.66
C VAL A 83 -2.26 -3.33 18.28
N VAL A 84 -3.13 -3.84 19.14
CA VAL A 84 -2.95 -5.14 19.81
C VAL A 84 -2.93 -6.31 18.82
N PRO A 85 -3.87 -6.47 17.88
CA PRO A 85 -3.79 -7.50 16.84
C PRO A 85 -2.49 -7.43 16.03
N ALA A 86 -1.99 -6.22 15.77
CA ALA A 86 -0.74 -6.02 15.06
C ALA A 86 0.46 -6.53 15.86
N PHE A 87 0.54 -6.21 17.16
CA PHE A 87 1.58 -6.74 18.05
C PHE A 87 1.42 -8.24 18.36
N LEU A 88 0.19 -8.76 18.44
CA LEU A 88 -0.08 -10.19 18.63
C LEU A 88 0.32 -11.00 17.41
N LEU A 89 0.08 -10.50 16.20
CA LEU A 89 0.52 -11.15 14.96
C LEU A 89 2.05 -11.17 14.88
N VAL A 90 2.72 -10.06 15.22
CA VAL A 90 4.19 -9.99 15.33
C VAL A 90 4.70 -10.97 16.40
N GLY A 91 4.07 -11.01 17.57
CA GLY A 91 4.43 -11.92 18.66
C GLY A 91 4.20 -13.39 18.33
N PHE A 92 3.12 -13.71 17.61
CA PHE A 92 2.81 -15.06 17.13
C PHE A 92 3.85 -15.53 16.10
N VAL A 93 4.16 -14.69 15.11
CA VAL A 93 5.21 -14.99 14.13
C VAL A 93 6.57 -15.15 14.81
N TRP A 94 6.90 -14.26 15.75
CA TRP A 94 8.16 -14.34 16.53
C TRP A 94 8.25 -15.61 17.39
N TYR A 95 7.17 -16.02 18.04
CA TYR A 95 7.14 -17.18 18.93
C TYR A 95 7.20 -18.51 18.18
N HIS A 96 6.63 -18.59 16.97
CA HIS A 96 6.55 -19.81 16.18
C HIS A 96 7.64 -20.00 15.14
N ASP A 97 8.57 -19.05 15.00
CA ASP A 97 9.65 -19.13 14.03
C ASP A 97 11.03 -19.36 14.69
N ALA A 98 11.30 -20.62 15.04
CA ALA A 98 12.55 -21.05 15.66
C ALA A 98 13.63 -21.47 14.64
N THR A 99 13.42 -21.34 13.32
CA THR A 99 14.26 -22.05 12.31
C THR A 99 14.56 -21.35 10.97
N MET A 100 14.17 -20.09 10.72
CA MET A 100 14.37 -19.48 9.39
C MET A 100 15.61 -18.57 9.23
N ARG A 101 16.10 -18.51 7.98
CA ARG A 101 17.37 -17.90 7.51
C ARG A 101 17.27 -16.41 7.11
N GLU A 102 16.08 -15.78 7.15
CA GLU A 102 15.89 -14.34 6.88
C GLU A 102 15.61 -13.56 8.18
N PRO A 103 16.05 -12.29 8.30
CA PRO A 103 15.73 -11.48 9.46
C PRO A 103 14.26 -11.05 9.39
N TRP A 104 13.39 -11.75 10.14
CA TRP A 104 11.95 -11.45 10.28
C TRP A 104 11.68 -10.05 10.86
N LEU A 105 12.66 -9.48 11.58
CA LEU A 105 12.53 -8.19 12.26
C LEU A 105 12.20 -7.03 11.28
N PRO A 106 12.93 -6.84 10.16
CA PRO A 106 12.52 -5.96 9.07
C PRO A 106 11.07 -6.10 8.60
N LEU A 107 10.55 -7.31 8.44
CA LEU A 107 9.17 -7.54 8.03
C LEU A 107 8.20 -7.08 9.14
N ALA A 108 8.44 -7.49 10.39
CA ALA A 108 7.63 -7.10 11.53
C ALA A 108 7.62 -5.58 11.76
N VAL A 109 8.78 -4.93 11.69
CA VAL A 109 8.90 -3.47 11.83
C VAL A 109 8.19 -2.75 10.68
N THR A 110 8.32 -3.23 9.44
CA THR A 110 7.61 -2.68 8.29
C THR A 110 6.09 -2.76 8.48
N PHE A 111 5.59 -3.91 8.92
CA PHE A 111 4.18 -4.11 9.22
C PHE A 111 3.68 -3.14 10.30
N LEU A 112 4.40 -3.02 11.42
CA LEU A 112 4.05 -2.12 12.53
C LEU A 112 4.13 -0.64 12.14
N LEU A 113 5.13 -0.26 11.35
CA LEU A 113 5.23 1.09 10.80
C LEU A 113 4.08 1.40 9.85
N ALA A 114 3.63 0.44 9.04
CA ALA A 114 2.48 0.64 8.17
C ALA A 114 1.16 0.76 8.96
N VAL A 115 0.99 -0.03 10.02
CA VAL A 115 -0.11 0.10 10.99
C VAL A 115 -0.11 1.51 11.60
N LEU A 116 1.06 1.97 12.08
CA LEU A 116 1.22 3.31 12.63
C LEU A 116 0.89 4.38 11.58
N PHE A 117 1.45 4.26 10.38
CA PHE A 117 1.32 5.29 9.36
C PHE A 117 -0.05 5.33 8.67
N ALA A 118 -0.84 4.25 8.75
CA ALA A 118 -2.25 4.26 8.35
C ALA A 118 -3.05 5.35 9.09
N SER A 119 -2.69 5.66 10.34
CA SER A 119 -3.33 6.74 11.10
C SER A 119 -3.08 8.13 10.50
N PHE A 120 -1.87 8.40 9.98
CA PHE A 120 -1.57 9.65 9.28
C PHE A 120 -2.34 9.76 7.96
N ALA A 121 -2.49 8.65 7.23
CA ALA A 121 -3.32 8.63 6.02
C ALA A 121 -4.79 8.91 6.34
N ALA A 122 -5.36 8.28 7.38
CA ALA A 122 -6.73 8.54 7.80
C ALA A 122 -6.97 10.03 8.15
N LEU A 123 -6.02 10.66 8.85
CA LEU A 123 -6.09 12.08 9.17
C LEU A 123 -6.00 12.97 7.92
N ALA A 124 -5.00 12.73 7.06
CA ALA A 124 -4.81 13.48 5.83
C ALA A 124 -6.03 13.35 4.90
N ASN A 125 -6.54 12.14 4.72
CA ASN A 125 -7.75 11.85 3.96
C ASN A 125 -8.93 12.66 4.51
N SER A 126 -9.14 12.64 5.83
CA SER A 126 -10.24 13.37 6.48
C SER A 126 -10.13 14.88 6.31
N ALA A 127 -8.92 15.44 6.47
CA ALA A 127 -8.67 16.88 6.36
C ALA A 127 -8.81 17.39 4.92
N LEU A 128 -8.40 16.59 3.92
CA LEU A 128 -8.40 16.98 2.52
C LEU A 128 -9.72 16.69 1.80
N ARG A 129 -10.59 15.84 2.37
CA ARG A 129 -11.91 15.52 1.80
C ARG A 129 -12.79 16.76 1.53
N PRO A 130 -13.00 17.70 2.47
CA PRO A 130 -13.83 18.87 2.19
C PRO A 130 -13.20 19.79 1.14
N VAL A 131 -11.87 19.86 1.07
CA VAL A 131 -11.14 20.68 0.08
C VAL A 131 -11.39 20.17 -1.33
N VAL A 132 -11.14 18.87 -1.57
CA VAL A 132 -11.31 18.29 -2.91
C VAL A 132 -12.79 18.19 -3.30
N GLY A 133 -13.67 17.85 -2.36
CA GLY A 133 -15.10 17.78 -2.59
C GLY A 133 -15.72 19.13 -2.96
N GLY A 134 -15.22 20.24 -2.41
CA GLY A 134 -15.66 21.59 -2.76
C GLY A 134 -15.15 22.10 -4.11
N LEU A 135 -13.97 21.65 -4.54
CA LEU A 135 -13.32 22.10 -5.78
C LEU A 135 -13.80 21.36 -7.03
N VAL A 136 -14.26 20.11 -6.90
CA VAL A 136 -14.68 19.27 -8.04
C VAL A 136 -16.08 18.68 -7.80
N PRO A 137 -17.18 19.43 -7.99
CA PRO A 137 -18.51 18.99 -7.54
C PRO A 137 -19.06 17.76 -8.28
N VAL A 138 -18.77 17.63 -9.59
CA VAL A 138 -19.33 16.57 -10.45
C VAL A 138 -18.56 15.24 -10.33
N PHE A 139 -17.25 15.30 -10.10
CA PHE A 139 -16.38 14.12 -9.97
C PHE A 139 -15.70 14.01 -8.60
N GLY A 140 -16.21 14.71 -7.58
CA GLY A 140 -15.49 14.96 -6.34
C GLY A 140 -14.99 13.72 -5.63
N LEU A 141 -15.78 12.64 -5.66
CA LEU A 141 -15.38 11.37 -5.05
C LEU A 141 -14.27 10.65 -5.83
N PHE A 142 -14.38 10.59 -7.17
CA PHE A 142 -13.33 10.03 -8.01
C PHE A 142 -12.05 10.85 -7.90
N ALA A 143 -12.15 12.17 -8.03
CA ALA A 143 -11.02 13.07 -7.87
C ALA A 143 -10.36 12.92 -6.50
N TYR A 144 -11.16 12.76 -5.43
CA TYR A 144 -10.66 12.49 -4.09
C TYR A 144 -9.89 11.16 -4.01
N PHE A 145 -10.36 10.10 -4.65
CA PHE A 145 -9.63 8.83 -4.69
C PHE A 145 -8.28 8.94 -5.41
N TYR A 146 -8.24 9.60 -6.58
CA TYR A 146 -7.03 9.71 -7.39
C TYR A 146 -6.03 10.76 -6.90
N LEU A 147 -6.49 11.83 -6.24
CA LEU A 147 -5.64 12.95 -5.82
C LEU A 147 -5.26 12.91 -4.34
N VAL A 148 -6.04 12.21 -3.51
CA VAL A 148 -5.83 12.19 -2.06
C VAL A 148 -5.68 10.77 -1.56
N VAL A 149 -6.76 9.97 -1.57
CA VAL A 149 -6.79 8.68 -0.86
C VAL A 149 -5.66 7.77 -1.33
N ALA A 150 -5.62 7.41 -2.62
CA ALA A 150 -4.63 6.46 -3.08
C ALA A 150 -3.19 7.01 -3.03
N PRO A 151 -2.88 8.25 -3.47
CA PRO A 151 -1.53 8.79 -3.34
C PRO A 151 -1.02 8.87 -1.90
N VAL A 152 -1.85 9.32 -0.95
CA VAL A 152 -1.46 9.44 0.46
C VAL A 152 -1.25 8.07 1.07
N GLU A 153 -2.16 7.13 0.82
CA GLU A 153 -2.09 5.79 1.39
C GLU A 153 -0.90 4.98 0.85
N GLU A 154 -0.65 5.02 -0.45
CA GLU A 154 0.52 4.34 -1.02
C GLU A 154 1.82 5.01 -0.56
N PHE A 155 1.84 6.34 -0.39
CA PHE A 155 3.00 7.04 0.14
C PHE A 155 3.35 6.62 1.57
N VAL A 156 2.36 6.52 2.47
CA VAL A 156 2.64 6.11 3.86
C VAL A 156 3.07 4.65 3.97
N LYS A 157 2.53 3.75 3.13
CA LYS A 157 2.97 2.34 3.05
C LYS A 157 4.41 2.25 2.53
N TRP A 158 4.72 3.00 1.48
CA TRP A 158 6.08 3.13 0.97
C TRP A 158 7.03 3.68 2.04
N LEU A 159 6.60 4.68 2.81
CA LEU A 159 7.40 5.28 3.88
C LEU A 159 7.71 4.26 4.99
N ALA A 160 6.78 3.37 5.32
CA ALA A 160 7.00 2.29 6.28
C ALA A 160 8.17 1.38 5.88
N VAL A 161 8.30 1.06 4.59
CA VAL A 161 9.45 0.31 4.05
C VAL A 161 10.71 1.17 4.08
N ARG A 162 10.62 2.42 3.62
CA ARG A 162 11.75 3.33 3.42
C ARG A 162 12.49 3.67 4.72
N VAL A 163 11.78 3.77 5.83
CA VAL A 163 12.34 4.23 7.12
C VAL A 163 13.22 3.16 7.80
N TYR A 164 12.93 1.87 7.60
CA TYR A 164 13.64 0.80 8.29
C TYR A 164 14.22 -0.25 7.34
N ALA A 165 13.36 -1.02 6.66
CA ALA A 165 13.79 -2.15 5.85
C ALA A 165 14.73 -1.75 4.70
N PHE A 166 14.52 -0.57 4.10
CA PHE A 166 15.30 -0.10 2.96
C PHE A 166 16.81 0.02 3.22
N GLU A 167 17.21 0.44 4.43
CA GLU A 167 18.63 0.55 4.81
C GLU A 167 19.19 -0.77 5.39
N GLY A 168 18.33 -1.78 5.55
CA GLY A 168 18.70 -3.08 6.12
C GLY A 168 19.57 -3.91 5.18
N ALA A 169 20.41 -4.75 5.78
CA ALA A 169 21.26 -5.69 5.05
C ALA A 169 20.45 -6.79 4.33
N GLY A 170 19.25 -7.12 4.82
CA GLY A 170 18.33 -8.07 4.18
C GLY A 170 17.43 -7.42 3.11
N PHE A 171 17.86 -6.30 2.52
CA PHE A 171 17.27 -5.72 1.33
C PHE A 171 18.40 -5.63 0.31
N ASP A 172 18.70 -6.75 -0.33
CA ASP A 172 19.86 -6.97 -1.20
C ASP A 172 19.46 -7.31 -2.64
N ALA A 173 18.16 -7.38 -2.93
CA ALA A 173 17.61 -7.56 -4.26
C ALA A 173 16.41 -6.64 -4.54
N VAL A 174 16.16 -6.29 -5.81
CA VAL A 174 14.97 -5.49 -6.20
C VAL A 174 13.66 -6.13 -5.73
N VAL A 175 13.59 -7.46 -5.77
CA VAL A 175 12.39 -8.23 -5.39
C VAL A 175 12.03 -8.07 -3.91
N ASP A 176 12.99 -7.82 -3.03
CA ASP A 176 12.74 -7.62 -1.59
C ASP A 176 11.87 -6.40 -1.35
N GLY A 177 12.04 -5.38 -2.19
CA GLY A 177 11.17 -4.20 -2.18
C GLY A 177 9.70 -4.59 -2.35
N ALA A 178 9.38 -5.52 -3.25
CA ALA A 178 8.01 -5.99 -3.44
C ALA A 178 7.49 -6.77 -2.22
N VAL A 179 8.36 -7.55 -1.55
CA VAL A 179 8.02 -8.29 -0.32
C VAL A 179 7.73 -7.31 0.83
N TYR A 180 8.61 -6.36 1.11
CA TYR A 180 8.38 -5.34 2.14
C TYR A 180 7.17 -4.45 1.79
N GLY A 181 6.97 -4.14 0.51
CA GLY A 181 5.78 -3.44 0.03
C GLY A 181 4.49 -4.23 0.34
N ALA A 182 4.45 -5.52 0.01
CA ALA A 182 3.33 -6.41 0.35
C ALA A 182 3.04 -6.43 1.86
N VAL A 183 4.08 -6.50 2.68
CA VAL A 183 3.97 -6.48 4.15
C VAL A 183 3.44 -5.14 4.67
N ALA A 184 3.89 -4.01 4.11
CA ALA A 184 3.34 -2.70 4.43
C ALA A 184 1.85 -2.60 4.04
N GLY A 185 1.48 -3.14 2.88
CA GLY A 185 0.09 -3.24 2.44
C GLY A 185 -0.78 -4.02 3.42
N LEU A 186 -0.28 -5.16 3.92
CA LEU A 186 -0.98 -5.99 4.91
C LEU A 186 -1.17 -5.26 6.26
N GLY A 187 -0.13 -4.58 6.74
CA GLY A 187 -0.20 -3.77 7.97
C GLY A 187 -1.22 -2.66 7.87
N PHE A 188 -1.22 -1.94 6.74
CA PHE A 188 -2.21 -0.89 6.49
C PHE A 188 -3.64 -1.45 6.44
N ALA A 189 -3.86 -2.52 5.67
CA ALA A 189 -5.17 -3.16 5.54
C ALA A 189 -5.72 -3.66 6.88
N THR A 190 -4.85 -4.08 7.81
CA THR A 190 -5.24 -4.50 9.15
C THR A 190 -5.93 -3.38 9.92
N VAL A 191 -5.33 -2.18 9.92
CA VAL A 191 -5.91 -1.01 10.61
C VAL A 191 -7.16 -0.53 9.91
N GLU A 192 -7.10 -0.40 8.58
CA GLU A 192 -8.21 0.11 7.80
C GLU A 192 -9.46 -0.79 7.93
N ASN A 193 -9.29 -2.10 7.83
CA ASN A 193 -10.38 -3.04 8.04
C ASN A 193 -10.94 -2.95 9.45
N ALA A 194 -10.09 -2.86 10.48
CA ALA A 194 -10.55 -2.70 11.86
C ALA A 194 -11.34 -1.40 12.06
N LEU A 195 -10.87 -0.27 11.51
CA LEU A 195 -11.56 1.02 11.61
C LEU A 195 -12.92 0.98 10.93
N TYR A 196 -13.00 0.42 9.72
CA TYR A 196 -14.26 0.38 8.99
C TYR A 196 -15.27 -0.63 9.55
N ILE A 197 -14.82 -1.78 10.04
CA ILE A 197 -15.69 -2.73 10.76
C ILE A 197 -16.26 -2.05 12.01
N THR A 198 -15.41 -1.34 12.76
CA THR A 198 -15.83 -0.60 13.95
C THR A 198 -16.83 0.50 13.62
N GLN A 199 -16.55 1.31 12.58
CA GLN A 199 -17.48 2.35 12.11
C GLN A 199 -18.82 1.75 11.67
N GLY A 200 -18.80 0.68 10.87
CA GLY A 200 -20.02 0.01 10.43
C GLY A 200 -20.83 -0.59 11.59
N ALA A 201 -20.16 -1.15 12.61
CA ALA A 201 -20.81 -1.65 13.82
C ALA A 201 -21.43 -0.51 14.67
N LEU A 202 -20.74 0.62 14.80
CA LEU A 202 -21.25 1.81 15.50
C LEU A 202 -22.43 2.45 14.76
N GLU A 203 -22.36 2.57 13.43
CA GLU A 203 -23.47 3.06 12.60
C GLU A 203 -24.68 2.12 12.68
N ALA A 204 -24.48 0.81 12.60
CA ALA A 204 -25.54 -0.18 12.76
C ALA A 204 -26.15 -0.15 14.17
N GLY A 205 -25.33 0.07 15.22
CA GLY A 205 -25.80 0.24 16.59
C GLY A 205 -26.56 1.55 16.82
N ALA A 206 -26.15 2.66 16.16
CA ALA A 206 -26.87 3.93 16.19
C ALA A 206 -28.20 3.88 15.41
N LEU A 207 -28.27 3.04 14.37
CA LEU A 207 -29.46 2.76 13.57
C LEU A 207 -30.37 1.68 14.20
N ALA A 208 -30.05 1.16 15.39
CA ALA A 208 -30.82 0.12 16.09
C ALA A 208 -32.21 0.55 16.59
N GLY A 209 -32.81 1.57 15.96
CA GLY A 209 -34.25 1.83 15.98
C GLY A 209 -34.99 1.45 14.69
N ALA A 210 -34.30 1.09 13.58
CA ALA A 210 -34.97 0.93 12.28
C ALA A 210 -34.45 -0.15 11.31
N GLN A 211 -33.32 -0.83 11.53
CA GLN A 211 -32.90 -1.94 10.65
C GLN A 211 -32.17 -3.07 11.41
N PRO A 212 -32.31 -4.35 10.99
CA PRO A 212 -31.55 -5.45 11.59
C PRO A 212 -30.05 -5.23 11.44
N PHE A 213 -29.34 -5.34 12.58
CA PHE A 213 -27.89 -5.24 12.76
C PHE A 213 -27.05 -6.14 11.81
N THR A 214 -27.69 -7.03 11.05
CA THR A 214 -27.08 -8.17 10.37
C THR A 214 -26.85 -8.00 8.87
N SER A 215 -27.43 -7.01 8.18
CA SER A 215 -27.24 -6.87 6.72
C SER A 215 -26.21 -5.81 6.32
N ALA A 216 -26.24 -4.62 6.94
CA ALA A 216 -25.32 -3.54 6.63
C ALA A 216 -23.91 -3.75 7.21
N ALA A 217 -23.82 -4.19 8.48
CA ALA A 217 -22.54 -4.47 9.13
C ALA A 217 -21.84 -5.70 8.53
N VAL A 218 -22.59 -6.74 8.15
CA VAL A 218 -22.06 -7.92 7.45
C VAL A 218 -21.68 -7.58 6.01
N GLY A 219 -22.49 -6.77 5.31
CA GLY A 219 -22.16 -6.29 3.95
C GLY A 219 -20.84 -5.51 3.92
N THR A 220 -20.65 -4.56 4.84
CA THR A 220 -19.41 -3.75 4.96
C THR A 220 -18.21 -4.56 5.43
N SER A 221 -18.41 -5.51 6.36
CA SER A 221 -17.32 -6.36 6.88
C SER A 221 -16.88 -7.40 5.85
N VAL A 222 -17.81 -8.01 5.11
CA VAL A 222 -17.52 -8.96 4.03
C VAL A 222 -16.91 -8.23 2.83
N SER A 223 -17.43 -7.07 2.43
CA SER A 223 -16.83 -6.28 1.34
C SER A 223 -15.40 -5.88 1.64
N ARG A 224 -15.06 -5.64 2.92
CA ARG A 224 -13.75 -5.16 3.35
C ARG A 224 -12.74 -6.24 3.73
N ALA A 225 -13.20 -7.40 4.20
CA ALA A 225 -12.32 -8.56 4.35
C ALA A 225 -11.60 -8.93 3.02
N PHE A 226 -12.21 -8.59 1.88
CA PHE A 226 -11.64 -8.78 0.55
C PHE A 226 -10.94 -7.54 -0.04
N VAL A 227 -10.87 -6.42 0.67
CA VAL A 227 -10.04 -5.25 0.28
C VAL A 227 -8.57 -5.51 0.62
N GLY A 228 -8.29 -6.32 1.65
CA GLY A 228 -6.93 -6.62 2.11
C GLY A 228 -5.95 -7.13 1.04
N PRO A 229 -6.32 -8.10 0.18
CA PRO A 229 -5.47 -8.59 -0.90
C PRO A 229 -5.05 -7.49 -1.89
N GLY A 230 -5.94 -6.56 -2.22
CA GLY A 230 -5.64 -5.41 -3.07
C GLY A 230 -4.50 -4.56 -2.51
N HIS A 231 -4.55 -4.20 -1.22
CA HIS A 231 -3.50 -3.39 -0.57
C HIS A 231 -2.13 -4.07 -0.63
N VAL A 232 -2.08 -5.40 -0.48
CA VAL A 232 -0.85 -6.19 -0.61
C VAL A 232 -0.30 -6.07 -2.03
N ILE A 233 -1.15 -6.25 -3.05
CA ILE A 233 -0.74 -6.20 -4.46
C ILE A 233 -0.26 -4.80 -4.85
N TYR A 234 -1.02 -3.75 -4.52
CA TYR A 234 -0.69 -2.37 -4.92
C TYR A 234 0.61 -1.90 -4.27
N SER A 235 0.75 -2.18 -2.97
CA SER A 235 1.95 -1.81 -2.21
C SER A 235 3.17 -2.59 -2.67
N ALA A 236 3.02 -3.82 -3.14
CA ALA A 236 4.11 -4.60 -3.74
C ALA A 236 4.61 -3.99 -5.05
N PHE A 237 3.76 -3.35 -5.86
CA PHE A 237 4.23 -2.56 -7.01
C PHE A 237 5.08 -1.37 -6.57
N ALA A 238 4.59 -0.56 -5.62
CA ALA A 238 5.36 0.59 -5.09
C ALA A 238 6.69 0.12 -4.46
N GLY A 239 6.64 -0.99 -3.73
CA GLY A 239 7.79 -1.64 -3.11
C GLY A 239 8.82 -2.13 -4.13
N TYR A 240 8.40 -2.79 -5.21
CA TYR A 240 9.31 -3.20 -6.29
C TYR A 240 10.11 -2.02 -6.84
N TYR A 241 9.43 -0.90 -7.11
CA TYR A 241 10.09 0.30 -7.62
C TYR A 241 10.98 0.97 -6.58
N LEU A 242 10.64 0.87 -5.28
CA LEU A 242 11.58 1.27 -4.22
C LEU A 242 12.84 0.39 -4.22
N GLY A 243 12.71 -0.91 -4.45
CA GLY A 243 13.85 -1.81 -4.64
C GLY A 243 14.70 -1.42 -5.85
N LEU A 244 14.06 -1.18 -6.99
CA LEU A 244 14.75 -0.72 -8.20
C LEU A 244 15.49 0.59 -7.96
N ALA A 245 14.89 1.53 -7.21
CA ALA A 245 15.50 2.80 -6.85
C ALA A 245 16.72 2.65 -5.91
N LYS A 246 16.78 1.59 -5.09
CA LYS A 246 17.92 1.32 -4.21
C LYS A 246 19.20 1.08 -5.03
N PHE A 247 19.07 0.28 -6.08
CA PHE A 247 20.19 -0.14 -6.93
C PHE A 247 20.45 0.80 -8.12
N ASN A 248 19.51 1.71 -8.42
CA ASN A 248 19.62 2.73 -9.47
C ASN A 248 19.64 4.14 -8.85
N ARG A 249 20.67 4.46 -8.07
CA ARG A 249 20.70 5.65 -7.18
C ARG A 249 20.61 6.98 -7.93
N GLU A 250 21.17 7.07 -9.13
CA GLU A 250 21.13 8.27 -9.97
C GLU A 250 19.70 8.65 -10.37
N ASP A 251 18.85 7.64 -10.59
CA ASP A 251 17.46 7.78 -11.00
C ASP A 251 16.46 7.41 -9.89
N ALA A 252 16.91 7.26 -8.64
CA ALA A 252 16.10 6.79 -7.53
C ALA A 252 14.80 7.60 -7.35
N GLY A 253 14.89 8.92 -7.50
CA GLY A 253 13.75 9.83 -7.39
C GLY A 253 12.64 9.53 -8.41
N PRO A 254 12.91 9.66 -9.72
CA PRO A 254 11.97 9.28 -10.77
C PRO A 254 11.41 7.85 -10.64
N ILE A 255 12.23 6.89 -10.25
CA ILE A 255 11.80 5.49 -10.09
C ILE A 255 10.79 5.36 -8.94
N VAL A 256 11.05 5.98 -7.78
CA VAL A 256 10.10 5.99 -6.66
C VAL A 256 8.78 6.65 -7.06
N VAL A 257 8.84 7.79 -7.77
CA VAL A 257 7.64 8.47 -8.26
C VAL A 257 6.85 7.56 -9.21
N LYS A 258 7.52 6.86 -10.13
CA LYS A 258 6.88 5.88 -11.01
C LYS A 258 6.14 4.80 -10.20
N GLY A 259 6.79 4.23 -9.19
CA GLY A 259 6.19 3.21 -8.33
C GLY A 259 4.95 3.68 -7.60
N LEU A 260 5.02 4.85 -6.96
CA LEU A 260 3.89 5.46 -6.27
C LEU A 260 2.75 5.80 -7.22
N LEU A 261 3.03 6.29 -8.43
CA LEU A 261 2.00 6.55 -9.45
C LEU A 261 1.31 5.27 -9.89
N VAL A 262 2.06 4.20 -10.16
CA VAL A 262 1.47 2.90 -10.55
C VAL A 262 0.57 2.39 -9.44
N ALA A 263 1.06 2.30 -8.20
CA ALA A 263 0.28 1.80 -7.08
C ALA A 263 -0.97 2.67 -6.81
N ALA A 264 -0.81 4.00 -6.79
CA ALA A 264 -1.91 4.91 -6.54
C ALA A 264 -2.97 4.88 -7.66
N LEU A 265 -2.58 4.72 -8.92
CA LEU A 265 -3.52 4.58 -10.03
C LEU A 265 -4.32 3.28 -9.91
N ILE A 266 -3.66 2.15 -9.62
CA ILE A 266 -4.35 0.87 -9.43
C ILE A 266 -5.31 0.97 -8.24
N HIS A 267 -4.85 1.51 -7.12
CA HIS A 267 -5.66 1.63 -5.92
C HIS A 267 -6.84 2.60 -6.12
N ALA A 268 -6.63 3.81 -6.66
CA ALA A 268 -7.73 4.75 -6.92
C ALA A 268 -8.76 4.19 -7.89
N THR A 269 -8.31 3.42 -8.89
CA THR A 269 -9.19 2.75 -9.84
C THR A 269 -10.04 1.68 -9.15
N TYR A 270 -9.47 0.91 -8.22
CA TYR A 270 -10.25 -0.02 -7.39
C TYR A 270 -11.32 0.73 -6.59
N ASN A 271 -10.94 1.77 -5.84
CA ASN A 271 -11.87 2.55 -5.01
C ASN A 271 -13.01 3.17 -5.84
N SER A 272 -12.71 3.55 -7.09
CA SER A 272 -13.67 4.10 -8.03
C SER A 272 -14.66 3.06 -8.56
N LEU A 273 -14.20 1.82 -8.79
CA LEU A 273 -14.98 0.80 -9.49
C LEU A 273 -15.69 -0.18 -8.57
N VAL A 274 -15.20 -0.41 -7.35
CA VAL A 274 -15.66 -1.47 -6.44
C VAL A 274 -17.15 -1.38 -6.07
N ASN A 275 -17.74 -0.18 -6.06
CA ASN A 275 -19.17 0.00 -5.84
C ASN A 275 -19.97 0.19 -7.14
N VAL A 276 -19.32 0.68 -8.20
CA VAL A 276 -19.98 1.01 -9.47
C VAL A 276 -20.20 -0.26 -10.29
N VAL A 277 -19.17 -1.07 -10.49
CA VAL A 277 -19.22 -2.24 -11.39
C VAL A 277 -20.17 -3.32 -10.84
N PRO A 278 -20.08 -3.77 -9.57
CA PRO A 278 -21.06 -4.72 -9.04
C PRO A 278 -22.50 -4.19 -9.07
N GLY A 279 -22.71 -2.89 -8.84
CA GLY A 279 -24.02 -2.25 -8.92
C GLY A 279 -24.63 -2.30 -10.33
N LEU A 280 -23.84 -1.99 -11.36
CA LEU A 280 -24.25 -2.09 -12.76
C LEU A 280 -24.51 -3.53 -13.20
N LEU A 281 -23.68 -4.48 -12.75
CA LEU A 281 -23.91 -5.91 -13.02
C LEU A 281 -25.19 -6.40 -12.33
N GLY A 282 -25.49 -5.89 -11.14
CA GLY A 282 -26.72 -6.24 -10.41
C GLY A 282 -27.99 -5.78 -11.13
N SER A 283 -27.96 -4.63 -11.81
CA SER A 283 -29.09 -4.18 -12.62
C SER A 283 -29.22 -4.93 -13.94
N ALA A 284 -28.10 -5.39 -14.53
CA ALA A 284 -28.08 -6.18 -15.76
C ALA A 284 -28.42 -7.67 -15.55
N LEU A 285 -28.11 -8.22 -14.37
CA LEU A 285 -28.31 -9.63 -14.00
C LEU A 285 -29.26 -9.76 -12.80
N PRO A 286 -30.54 -9.38 -12.96
CA PRO A 286 -31.51 -9.44 -11.87
C PRO A 286 -31.68 -10.91 -11.43
N GLY A 287 -31.31 -11.20 -10.18
CA GLY A 287 -31.36 -12.55 -9.59
C GLY A 287 -30.02 -13.07 -9.09
N VAL A 288 -28.89 -12.46 -9.48
CA VAL A 288 -27.59 -12.78 -8.89
C VAL A 288 -27.41 -12.02 -7.57
N PRO A 289 -27.10 -12.69 -6.45
CA PRO A 289 -26.81 -12.01 -5.19
C PRO A 289 -25.67 -11.00 -5.33
N GLY A 290 -25.89 -9.75 -4.87
CA GLY A 290 -24.92 -8.66 -5.01
C GLY A 290 -23.54 -8.94 -4.40
N PHE A 291 -23.47 -9.71 -3.31
CA PHE A 291 -22.19 -10.09 -2.70
C PHE A 291 -21.35 -11.01 -3.61
N LEU A 292 -21.98 -11.85 -4.44
CA LEU A 292 -21.26 -12.67 -5.42
C LEU A 292 -20.71 -11.82 -6.57
N LEU A 293 -21.46 -10.80 -7.00
CA LEU A 293 -21.00 -9.85 -8.01
C LEU A 293 -19.82 -9.01 -7.50
N LEU A 294 -19.88 -8.58 -6.24
CA LEU A 294 -18.77 -7.90 -5.57
C LEU A 294 -17.55 -8.82 -5.47
N PHE A 295 -17.72 -10.04 -4.99
CA PHE A 295 -16.63 -11.01 -4.87
C PHE A 295 -16.00 -11.33 -6.23
N ALA A 296 -16.81 -11.52 -7.28
CA ALA A 296 -16.34 -11.71 -8.64
C ALA A 296 -15.55 -10.51 -9.16
N PHE A 297 -16.02 -9.28 -8.91
CA PHE A 297 -15.28 -8.07 -9.26
C PHE A 297 -13.90 -8.04 -8.58
N ILE A 298 -13.84 -8.30 -7.26
CA ILE A 298 -12.58 -8.29 -6.52
C ILE A 298 -11.62 -9.35 -7.06
N LEU A 299 -12.09 -10.58 -7.24
CA LEU A 299 -11.27 -11.67 -7.80
C LEU A 299 -10.71 -11.32 -9.19
N VAL A 300 -11.51 -10.71 -10.06
CA VAL A 300 -11.06 -10.32 -11.38
C VAL A 300 -10.06 -9.16 -11.29
N TYR A 301 -10.37 -8.13 -10.51
CA TYR A 301 -9.53 -6.95 -10.40
C TYR A 301 -8.16 -7.27 -9.78
N ASP A 302 -8.17 -7.87 -8.59
CA ASP A 302 -6.96 -8.28 -7.87
C ASP A 302 -6.24 -9.42 -8.63
N GLY A 303 -6.98 -10.29 -9.31
CA GLY A 303 -6.41 -11.34 -10.15
C GLY A 303 -5.63 -10.78 -11.34
N VAL A 304 -6.15 -9.74 -12.02
CA VAL A 304 -5.46 -9.07 -13.12
C VAL A 304 -4.18 -8.40 -12.64
N PHE A 305 -4.25 -7.57 -11.60
CA PHE A 305 -3.07 -6.86 -11.09
C PHE A 305 -2.09 -7.79 -10.38
N GLY A 306 -2.58 -8.81 -9.69
CA GLY A 306 -1.79 -9.89 -9.10
C GLY A 306 -1.05 -10.69 -10.18
N TYR A 307 -1.69 -10.98 -11.32
CA TYR A 307 -1.03 -11.62 -12.46
C TYR A 307 0.05 -10.72 -13.09
N LEU A 308 -0.23 -9.42 -13.26
CA LEU A 308 0.76 -8.46 -13.76
C LEU A 308 1.97 -8.35 -12.82
N LEU A 309 1.74 -8.32 -11.51
CA LEU A 309 2.78 -8.33 -10.50
C LEU A 309 3.57 -9.64 -10.56
N TYR A 310 2.88 -10.80 -10.58
CA TYR A 310 3.50 -12.10 -10.72
C TYR A 310 4.40 -12.19 -11.95
N ARG A 311 3.93 -11.71 -13.12
CA ARG A 311 4.74 -11.68 -14.34
C ARG A 311 6.00 -10.83 -14.18
N LYS A 312 5.88 -9.68 -13.50
CA LYS A 312 7.02 -8.80 -13.21
C LYS A 312 8.03 -9.46 -12.27
N LEU A 313 7.59 -10.06 -11.17
CA LEU A 313 8.43 -10.79 -10.22
C LEU A 313 9.05 -12.05 -10.84
N SER A 314 8.29 -12.77 -11.67
CA SER A 314 8.74 -13.96 -12.39
C SER A 314 9.83 -13.62 -13.40
N ARG A 315 9.70 -12.49 -14.11
CA ARG A 315 10.77 -11.97 -14.98
C ARG A 315 12.04 -11.74 -14.18
N TYR A 316 11.98 -10.99 -13.07
CA TYR A 316 13.14 -10.79 -12.20
C TYR A 316 13.76 -12.11 -11.73
N ARG A 317 12.94 -13.04 -11.19
CA ARG A 317 13.41 -14.36 -10.73
C ARG A 317 14.06 -15.18 -11.84
N SER A 318 13.56 -15.08 -13.06
CA SER A 318 14.16 -15.73 -14.23
C SER A 318 15.53 -15.15 -14.58
N HIS A 319 15.74 -13.84 -14.42
CA HIS A 319 17.05 -13.24 -14.59
C HIS A 319 17.98 -13.59 -13.41
N TYR A 320 17.48 -13.53 -12.17
CA TYR A 320 18.23 -13.90 -10.96
C TYR A 320 18.82 -15.31 -11.04
N ARG A 321 18.00 -16.31 -11.36
CA ARG A 321 18.49 -17.69 -11.52
C ARG A 321 19.59 -17.84 -12.57
N ARG A 322 19.52 -17.06 -13.65
CA ARG A 322 20.56 -17.07 -14.70
C ARG A 322 21.83 -16.35 -14.24
N ALA A 323 21.68 -15.24 -13.51
CA ALA A 323 22.77 -14.46 -12.94
C ALA A 323 23.55 -15.25 -11.87
N THR A 324 22.86 -16.02 -11.01
CA THR A 324 23.47 -16.75 -9.89
C THR A 324 23.89 -18.18 -10.22
N GLY A 325 23.54 -18.69 -11.40
CA GLY A 325 23.81 -20.08 -11.79
C GLY A 325 22.94 -21.10 -11.05
N GLU A 326 21.87 -20.67 -10.36
CA GLU A 326 20.82 -21.54 -9.84
C GLU A 326 20.02 -22.14 -11.00
N ALA A 327 20.54 -23.24 -11.56
CA ALA A 327 19.82 -24.05 -12.53
C ALA A 327 18.43 -24.42 -11.98
N ALA A 328 17.42 -24.46 -12.85
CA ALA A 328 16.05 -24.86 -12.53
C ALA A 328 16.01 -26.31 -11.99
N GLY A 329 16.26 -26.48 -10.70
CA GLY A 329 16.09 -27.71 -9.97
C GLY A 329 14.78 -27.68 -9.20
N ALA A 330 13.67 -27.95 -9.91
CA ALA A 330 12.44 -28.58 -9.41
C ALA A 330 11.35 -28.38 -10.46
N ASP A 331 11.09 -29.45 -11.22
CA ASP A 331 9.79 -29.71 -11.84
C ASP A 331 8.67 -29.78 -10.79
#